data_AF-A0A6C1TVH4-F1
#
_entry.id   AF-A0A6C1TVH4-F1
#
_cell.length_a   1.000
_cell.length_b   1.000
_cell.length_c   1.000
_cell.angle_alpha   90.00
_cell.angle_beta   90.00
_cell.angle_gamma   90.00
#
_symmetry.space_group_name_H-M   'P 1'
#
loop_
_entity.id
_entity.type
_entity.pdbx_description
1 polymer ?
#
loop_
_entity_poly.entity_id
_entity_poly.type
_entity_poly.pdbx_seq_one_letter_code
_entity_poly.pdbx_strand_id
1 'polypeptide(L)' 'MFAISGSTGRVGSNVVAELLKHDQPVRALARSEESLKQW' A
#
# COMPACT_ATOMS: atom_id res chain seq x y z
N MET A 1 3.39 8.96 -9.22
CA MET A 1 3.77 7.68 -8.56
C MET A 1 3.93 7.95 -7.08
N PHE A 2 3.18 7.25 -6.23
CA PHE A 2 3.14 7.49 -4.78
C PHE A 2 3.89 6.39 -4.02
N ALA A 3 4.66 6.77 -2.99
CA ALA A 3 5.28 5.81 -2.08
C ALA A 3 4.56 5.88 -0.72
N ILE A 4 4.04 4.74 -0.24
CA ILE A 4 3.24 4.67 0.98
C ILE A 4 3.97 3.84 2.03
N SER A 5 4.38 4.48 3.12
CA SER A 5 4.90 3.81 4.33
C SER A 5 3.77 3.26 5.18
N GLY A 6 4.00 2.13 5.86
CA GLY A 6 2.97 1.51 6.69
C GLY A 6 1.77 1.07 5.86
N SER A 7 1.99 0.74 4.58
CA SER A 7 0.94 0.30 3.64
C SER A 7 0.19 -0.91 4.17
N THR A 8 0.80 -1.75 4.99
CA THR A 8 0.17 -2.95 5.57
C THR A 8 -0.71 -2.66 6.78
N GLY A 9 -0.69 -1.43 7.33
CA GLY A 9 -1.58 -1.02 8.43
C GLY A 9 -2.92 -0.49 7.91
N ARG A 10 -3.94 -0.47 8.79
CA ARG A 10 -5.34 -0.10 8.45
C ARG A 10 -5.49 1.18 7.62
N VAL A 11 -4.73 2.23 7.94
CA VAL A 11 -4.81 3.51 7.21
C VAL A 11 -4.09 3.42 5.87
N GLY A 12 -2.86 2.90 5.87
CA GLY A 12 -2.05 2.79 4.66
C GLY A 12 -2.69 1.89 3.60
N SER A 13 -3.33 0.79 4.02
CA SER A 13 -4.02 -0.12 3.11
C SER A 13 -5.22 0.53 2.45
N ASN A 14 -6.01 1.31 3.19
CA ASN A 14 -7.15 2.05 2.64
C ASN A 14 -6.71 3.12 1.64
N VAL A 15 -5.61 3.83 1.93
CA VAL A 15 -5.04 4.82 1.02
C VAL A 15 -4.56 4.17 -0.28
N VAL A 16 -3.86 3.02 -0.19
CA VAL A 16 -3.42 2.30 -1.39
C VAL A 16 -4.62 1.80 -2.19
N ALA A 17 -5.62 1.22 -1.53
CA ALA A 17 -6.83 0.75 -2.19
C ALA A 17 -7.56 1.87 -2.93
N GLU A 18 -7.65 3.08 -2.35
CA GLU A 18 -8.25 4.22 -3.03
C GLU A 18 -7.42 4.67 -4.23
N LEU A 19 -6.10 4.81 -4.09
CA LEU A 19 -5.22 5.19 -5.20
C LEU A 19 -5.31 4.22 -6.39
N LEU A 20 -5.40 2.91 -6.12
CA LEU A 20 -5.56 1.89 -7.15
C LEU A 20 -6.90 2.00 -7.91
N LYS A 21 -7.98 2.46 -7.28
CA LYS A 21 -9.26 2.71 -7.98
C LYS A 21 -9.18 3.82 -9.02
N HIS A 22 -8.23 4.75 -8.87
CA HIS A 22 -7.99 5.86 -9.81
C HIS A 22 -6.82 5.57 -10.76
N ASP A 23 -6.50 4.28 -10.96
CA ASP A 23 -5.39 3.81 -11.80
C ASP A 23 -4.04 4.47 -11.46
N GLN A 24 -3.84 4.87 -10.20
CA GLN A 24 -2.60 5.49 -9.77
C GLN A 24 -1.56 4.42 -9.46
N PRO A 25 -0.34 4.51 -10.03
CA PRO A 25 0.73 3.60 -9.68
C PRO A 25 1.25 3.91 -8.27
N VAL A 26 1.27 2.88 -7.41
CA VAL A 26 1.69 2.96 -6.00
C VAL A 26 2.86 2.02 -5.72
N ARG A 27 3.83 2.50 -4.94
CA ARG A 27 4.89 1.70 -4.33
C ARG A 27 4.61 1.54 -2.84
N ALA A 28 4.17 0.35 -2.44
CA ALA A 28 3.93 -0.02 -1.05
C ALA A 28 5.24 -0.35 -0.33
N LEU A 29 5.53 0.33 0.78
CA LEU A 29 6.72 0.09 1.60
C LEU A 29 6.36 -0.72 2.84
N ALA A 30 6.97 -1.91 2.95
CA ALA A 30 6.83 -2.79 4.09
C ALA A 30 8.19 -3.12 4.70
N ARG A 31 8.18 -3.53 5.97
CA ARG A 31 9.39 -3.96 6.70
C ARG A 31 9.92 -5.32 6.24
N SER A 32 9.02 -6.17 5.74
CA SER A 32 9.32 -7.49 5.20
C SER A 32 8.33 -7.80 4.06
N GLU A 33 8.76 -8.66 3.13
CA GLU A 33 7.87 -9.16 2.08
C GLU A 33 6.66 -9.92 2.65
N GLU A 34 6.85 -10.62 3.77
CA GLU A 34 5.79 -11.38 4.43
C GLU A 34 4.61 -10.49 4.86
N SER A 35 4.89 -9.25 5.26
CA SER A 35 3.85 -8.29 5.63
C SER A 35 2.95 -7.88 4.45
N LEU A 36 3.45 -7.99 3.20
CA LEU A 36 2.70 -7.68 1.98
C LEU A 36 1.84 -8.85 1.49
N LYS A 37 2.11 -10.08 1.95
CA LYS A 37 1.36 -11.28 1.55
C LYS A 37 -0.03 -11.39 2.19
N GLN A 38 -0.37 -10.48 3.11
CA GLN A 38 -1.66 -10.42 3.81
C GLN A 38 -2.72 -9.58 3.07
N TRP A 39 -2.39 -9.07 1.87
CA TRP A 39 -3.29 -8.32 1.01
C TRP A 39 -4.05 -9.22 0.04
#